data_AF-A0A2T6AJZ2-F1
#
_entry.id   AF-A0A2T6AJZ2-F1
#
_cell.length_a   1.000
_cell.length_b   1.000
_cell.length_c   1.000
_cell.angle_alpha   90.00
_cell.angle_beta   90.00
_cell.angle_gamma   90.00
#
_symmetry.space_group_name_H-M   'P 1'
#
loop_
_entity.id
_entity.type
_entity.pdbx_description
1 polymer ?
#
loop_
_entity_poly.entity_id
_entity_poly.type
_entity_poly.pdbx_seq_one_letter_code
_entity_poly.pdbx_strand_id
1 'polypeptide(L)'
;MKKRIAAVKEFHSAFGLGINEKPIADLGEAKNLLRFNLMKEENEEYLEAANNNDLTEVADALGDMLYILCGTIIEHGMQHKIEEVFDEIQSSNMSKLGADGKPIYREDGKVLKGPNYFKPDIESILDK
;
A
#
# COMPACT_ATOMS: atom_id res chain seq x y z
N MET A 1 6.27 1.26 9.75
CA MET A 1 6.80 1.65 8.44
C MET A 1 8.11 2.44 8.46
N LYS A 2 8.35 3.29 9.46
CA LYS A 2 9.54 4.18 9.58
C LYS A 2 10.88 3.61 9.07
N LYS A 3 11.31 2.43 9.54
CA LYS A 3 12.59 1.81 9.12
C LYS A 3 12.67 1.59 7.60
N ARG A 4 11.59 1.11 6.97
CA ARG A 4 11.56 0.74 5.55
C ARG A 4 11.58 1.99 4.68
N ILE A 5 10.73 2.96 5.02
CA ILE A 5 10.71 4.27 4.37
C ILE A 5 12.07 4.97 4.49
N ALA A 6 12.73 4.93 5.65
CA ALA A 6 14.05 5.53 5.82
C ALA A 6 15.10 4.90 4.88
N ALA A 7 15.12 3.58 4.77
CA ALA A 7 16.03 2.87 3.86
C ALA A 7 15.77 3.22 2.39
N VAL A 8 14.50 3.27 1.95
CA VAL A 8 14.19 3.65 0.56
C VAL A 8 14.44 5.14 0.30
N LYS A 9 14.27 6.01 1.30
CA LYS A 9 14.63 7.43 1.19
C LYS A 9 16.14 7.62 1.02
N GLU A 10 16.95 6.83 1.71
CA GLU A 10 18.41 6.79 1.53
C GLU A 10 18.77 6.38 0.09
N PHE A 11 18.13 5.33 -0.43
CA PHE A 11 18.28 4.93 -1.84
C PHE A 11 17.87 6.06 -2.80
N HIS A 12 16.69 6.67 -2.65
CA HIS A 12 16.29 7.79 -3.51
C HIS A 12 17.30 8.95 -3.45
N SER A 13 17.83 9.26 -2.26
CA SER A 13 18.82 10.33 -2.08
C SER A 13 20.14 10.00 -2.78
N ALA A 14 20.62 8.76 -2.67
CA ALA A 14 21.86 8.31 -3.30
C ALA A 14 21.77 8.28 -4.84
N PHE A 15 20.60 7.96 -5.39
CA PHE A 15 20.37 7.80 -6.83
C PHE A 15 19.70 9.02 -7.49
N GLY A 16 19.47 10.12 -6.75
CA GLY A 16 18.87 11.34 -7.28
C GLY A 16 17.41 11.19 -7.72
N LEU A 17 16.67 10.27 -7.08
CA LEU A 17 15.25 10.04 -7.34
C LEU A 17 14.37 11.03 -6.58
N GLY A 18 13.09 11.10 -6.93
CA GLY A 18 12.18 12.09 -6.35
C GLY A 18 11.87 11.80 -4.88
N ILE A 19 11.89 12.85 -4.06
CA ILE A 19 11.54 12.86 -2.64
C ILE A 19 10.69 14.09 -2.42
N ASN A 20 9.45 13.91 -1.99
CA ASN A 20 8.59 15.01 -1.59
C ASN A 20 8.38 14.99 -0.07
N GLU A 21 8.42 16.15 0.57
CA GLU A 21 8.15 16.27 2.01
C GLU A 21 6.70 16.63 2.32
N LYS A 22 5.93 16.98 1.29
CA LYS A 22 4.51 17.32 1.39
C LYS A 22 3.70 16.40 0.47
N PRO A 23 2.48 16.00 0.89
CA PRO A 23 1.58 15.23 0.03
C PRO A 23 1.34 15.93 -1.31
N ILE A 24 1.57 15.21 -2.41
CA ILE A 24 1.21 15.65 -3.76
C ILE A 24 0.54 14.49 -4.51
N ALA A 25 -0.51 14.79 -5.26
CA ALA A 25 -1.22 13.77 -6.04
C ALA A 25 -0.60 13.55 -7.42
N ASP A 26 -0.08 14.61 -8.04
CA ASP A 26 0.43 14.56 -9.41
C ASP A 26 1.96 14.61 -9.45
N LEU A 27 2.59 13.54 -9.96
CA LEU A 27 4.03 13.47 -10.24
C LEU A 27 4.36 13.76 -11.71
N GLY A 28 3.35 13.98 -12.55
CA GLY A 28 3.41 13.98 -14.00
C GLY A 28 3.15 12.60 -14.60
N GLU A 29 2.51 12.56 -15.78
CA GLU A 29 2.06 11.33 -16.45
C GLU A 29 3.15 10.26 -16.58
N ALA A 30 4.36 10.66 -16.98
CA ALA A 30 5.47 9.72 -17.16
C ALA A 30 5.88 9.03 -15.86
N LYS A 31 5.92 9.77 -14.73
CA LYS A 31 6.25 9.19 -13.42
C LYS A 31 5.11 8.35 -12.86
N ASN A 32 3.86 8.81 -13.02
CA ASN A 32 2.69 8.03 -12.61
C ASN A 32 2.66 6.67 -13.34
N LEU A 33 2.93 6.68 -14.65
CA LEU A 33 3.03 5.46 -15.46
C LEU A 33 4.20 4.58 -15.04
N LEU A 34 5.37 5.16 -14.77
CA LEU A 34 6.53 4.41 -14.27
C LEU A 34 6.21 3.70 -12.95
N ARG A 35 5.63 4.40 -11.96
CA ARG A 35 5.27 3.81 -10.66
C ARG A 35 4.23 2.68 -10.82
N PHE A 36 3.25 2.85 -11.71
CA PHE A 36 2.29 1.80 -12.05
C PHE A 36 2.98 0.56 -12.64
N ASN A 37 3.86 0.75 -13.64
CA ASN A 37 4.54 -0.36 -14.30
C ASN A 37 5.45 -1.14 -13.35
N LEU A 38 6.18 -0.45 -12.47
CA LEU A 38 7.00 -1.10 -11.44
C LEU A 38 6.13 -1.97 -10.51
N MET A 39 5.02 -1.46 -9.99
CA MET A 39 4.13 -2.28 -9.16
C MET A 39 3.49 -3.44 -9.92
N LYS A 40 3.23 -3.26 -11.21
CA LYS A 40 2.67 -4.30 -12.07
C LYS A 40 3.66 -5.45 -12.26
N GLU A 41 4.92 -5.14 -12.55
CA GLU A 41 6.01 -6.10 -12.73
C GLU A 41 6.15 -7.02 -11.52
N GLU A 42 6.35 -6.44 -10.31
CA GLU A 42 6.49 -7.24 -9.08
C GLU A 42 5.26 -8.10 -8.77
N ASN A 43 4.07 -7.61 -9.13
CA ASN A 43 2.82 -8.35 -8.92
C ASN A 43 2.63 -9.50 -9.92
N GLU A 44 3.16 -9.38 -11.14
CA GLU A 44 3.22 -10.47 -12.12
C GLU A 44 4.19 -11.56 -11.65
N GLU A 45 5.37 -11.17 -11.14
CA GLU A 45 6.36 -12.10 -10.56
C GLU A 45 5.81 -12.84 -9.33
N TYR A 46 5.16 -12.12 -8.40
CA TYR A 46 4.48 -12.74 -7.26
C TYR A 46 3.48 -13.81 -7.69
N LEU A 47 2.66 -13.51 -8.70
CA LEU A 47 1.61 -14.44 -9.17
C LEU A 47 2.24 -15.70 -9.78
N GLU A 48 3.31 -15.55 -10.57
CA GLU A 48 4.05 -16.67 -11.11
C GLU A 48 4.67 -17.53 -10.00
N ALA A 49 5.41 -16.92 -9.08
CA ALA A 49 6.06 -17.60 -7.96
C ALA A 49 5.06 -18.36 -7.08
N ALA A 50 3.93 -17.74 -6.76
CA ALA A 50 2.87 -18.36 -5.96
C ALA A 50 2.24 -19.57 -6.65
N ASN A 51 1.99 -19.49 -7.97
CA ASN A 51 1.44 -20.61 -8.76
C ASN A 51 2.44 -21.76 -8.89
N ASN A 52 3.73 -21.45 -8.89
CA ASN A 52 4.82 -22.44 -8.96
C ASN A 52 5.19 -23.01 -7.59
N ASN A 53 4.53 -22.57 -6.50
CA ASN A 53 4.86 -22.95 -5.12
C ASN A 53 6.35 -22.70 -4.77
N ASP A 54 6.91 -21.60 -5.29
CA ASP A 54 8.28 -21.18 -5.01
C ASP A 54 8.30 -20.17 -3.85
N LEU A 55 8.61 -20.65 -2.65
CA LEU A 55 8.64 -19.81 -1.45
C LEU A 55 9.71 -18.70 -1.52
N THR A 56 10.82 -18.95 -2.22
CA THR A 56 11.93 -18.00 -2.28
C THR A 56 11.53 -16.80 -3.14
N GLU A 57 11.03 -17.07 -4.34
CA GLU A 57 10.57 -16.03 -5.27
C GLU A 57 9.32 -15.32 -4.74
N VAL A 58 8.44 -16.01 -4.00
CA VAL A 58 7.34 -15.34 -3.29
C VAL A 58 7.87 -14.33 -2.26
N ALA A 59 8.90 -14.70 -1.49
CA ALA A 59 9.46 -13.81 -0.49
C ALA A 59 10.17 -12.61 -1.13
N ASP A 60 10.84 -12.81 -2.27
CA ASP A 60 11.52 -11.78 -3.05
C ASP A 60 10.52 -10.76 -3.60
N ALA A 61 9.54 -11.22 -4.38
CA ALA A 61 8.52 -10.36 -4.97
C ALA A 61 7.72 -9.57 -3.92
N LEU A 62 7.36 -10.19 -2.77
CA LEU A 62 6.69 -9.48 -1.67
C LEU A 62 7.60 -8.40 -1.03
N GLY A 63 8.90 -8.65 -0.97
CA GLY A 63 9.91 -7.69 -0.55
C GLY A 63 9.99 -6.50 -1.49
N ASP A 64 10.03 -6.75 -2.79
CA ASP A 64 10.15 -5.72 -3.82
C ASP A 64 8.86 -4.91 -3.98
N MET A 65 7.69 -5.53 -3.90
CA MET A 65 6.41 -4.81 -3.79
C MET A 65 6.41 -3.81 -2.62
N LEU A 66 6.92 -4.22 -1.45
CA LEU A 66 7.05 -3.33 -0.29
C LEU A 66 8.04 -2.20 -0.55
N TYR A 67 9.15 -2.49 -1.23
CA TYR A 67 10.18 -1.52 -1.56
C TYR A 67 9.68 -0.46 -2.56
N ILE A 68 9.05 -0.90 -3.66
CA ILE A 68 8.42 -0.04 -4.67
C ILE A 68 7.28 0.79 -4.07
N LEU A 69 6.47 0.21 -3.18
CA LEU A 69 5.44 0.94 -2.46
C LEU A 69 6.04 2.04 -1.57
N CYS A 70 7.10 1.74 -0.81
CA CYS A 70 7.81 2.76 -0.02
C CYS A 70 8.36 3.89 -0.91
N GLY A 71 8.95 3.56 -2.06
CA GLY A 71 9.44 4.57 -3.01
C GLY A 71 8.32 5.45 -3.57
N THR A 72 7.16 4.85 -3.86
CA THR A 72 5.96 5.55 -4.32
C THR A 72 5.39 6.48 -3.23
N ILE A 73 5.33 6.01 -1.98
CA ILE A 73 4.93 6.82 -0.81
C ILE A 73 5.82 8.06 -0.68
N ILE A 74 7.14 7.90 -0.85
CA ILE A 74 8.12 8.99 -0.74
C ILE A 74 7.98 10.00 -1.88
N GLU A 75 7.76 9.54 -3.12
CA GLU A 75 7.52 10.44 -4.24
C GLU A 75 6.23 11.23 -4.08
N HIS A 76 5.19 10.64 -3.49
CA HIS A 76 3.96 11.37 -3.17
C HIS A 76 4.03 12.17 -1.87
N GLY A 77 5.15 12.14 -1.15
CA GLY A 77 5.32 12.84 0.13
C GLY A 77 4.39 12.38 1.25
N MET A 78 3.96 11.12 1.21
CA MET A 78 3.03 10.54 2.18
C MET A 78 3.72 9.80 3.34
N GLN A 79 5.05 9.83 3.45
CA GLN A 79 5.80 9.08 4.47
C GLN A 79 5.38 9.36 5.93
N HIS A 80 4.83 10.54 6.19
CA HIS A 80 4.36 10.94 7.53
C HIS A 80 2.87 10.66 7.75
N LYS A 81 2.13 10.27 6.70
CA LYS A 81 0.68 10.07 6.72
C LYS A 81 0.27 8.63 6.47
N ILE A 82 1.09 7.84 5.78
CA ILE A 82 0.69 6.51 5.31
C ILE A 82 0.33 5.55 6.45
N GLU A 83 0.98 5.66 7.61
CA GLU A 83 0.62 4.85 8.79
C GLU A 83 -0.77 5.24 9.33
N GLU A 84 -1.08 6.52 9.42
CA GLU A 84 -2.41 6.99 9.84
C GLU A 84 -3.50 6.59 8.84
N VAL A 85 -3.21 6.67 7.53
CA VAL A 85 -4.10 6.19 6.46
C VAL A 85 -4.35 4.69 6.60
N PHE A 86 -3.30 3.91 6.88
CA PHE A 86 -3.42 2.47 7.11
C PHE A 86 -4.30 2.17 8.33
N ASP A 87 -4.09 2.86 9.44
CA ASP A 87 -4.85 2.66 10.69
C ASP A 87 -6.34 2.98 10.51
N GLU A 88 -6.68 4.03 9.74
CA GLU A 88 -8.06 4.38 9.40
C GLU A 88 -8.70 3.32 8.49
N ILE A 89 -7.99 2.86 7.46
CA ILE A 89 -8.43 1.77 6.59
C ILE A 89 -8.66 0.49 7.40
N GLN A 90 -7.73 0.16 8.32
CA GLN A 90 -7.81 -1.01 9.17
C GLN A 90 -9.01 -0.93 10.11
N SER A 91 -9.25 0.23 10.74
CA SER A 91 -10.40 0.45 11.61
C SER A 91 -11.72 0.28 10.84
N SER A 92 -11.81 0.86 9.64
CA SER A 92 -12.97 0.65 8.75
C SER A 92 -13.11 -0.81 8.33
N ASN A 93 -12.02 -1.53 8.04
CA ASN A 93 -12.08 -2.95 7.67
C ASN A 93 -12.59 -3.82 8.82
N MET A 94 -12.15 -3.58 10.05
CA MET A 94 -12.64 -4.31 11.23
C MET A 94 -14.09 -3.98 11.57
N SER A 95 -14.59 -2.80 11.20
CA SER A 95 -16.01 -2.45 11.33
C SER A 95 -16.96 -3.28 10.46
N LYS A 96 -16.42 -4.04 9.49
CA LYS A 96 -17.19 -4.92 8.61
C LYS A 96 -17.68 -6.20 9.29
N LEU A 97 -17.22 -6.52 10.49
CA LEU A 97 -17.68 -7.71 11.22
C LEU A 97 -19.20 -7.66 11.45
N GLY A 98 -19.82 -8.84 11.41
CA GLY A 98 -21.23 -9.03 11.76
C GLY A 98 -21.51 -8.69 13.21
N ALA A 99 -22.79 -8.66 13.58
CA ALA A 99 -23.22 -8.40 14.95
C ALA A 99 -22.67 -9.43 15.96
N ASP A 100 -22.28 -10.62 15.49
CA ASP A 100 -21.66 -11.70 16.25
C ASP A 100 -20.12 -11.63 16.29
N GLY A 101 -19.52 -10.58 15.72
CA GLY A 101 -18.07 -10.42 15.63
C GLY A 101 -17.41 -11.30 14.57
N LYS A 102 -18.17 -11.95 13.68
CA LYS A 102 -17.62 -12.80 12.62
C LYS A 102 -17.64 -12.11 11.26
N PRO A 103 -16.70 -12.44 10.36
CA PRO A 103 -16.72 -11.94 8.99
C PRO A 103 -17.95 -12.46 8.23
N ILE A 104 -18.54 -11.59 7.41
CA ILE A 104 -19.61 -11.95 6.48
C ILE A 104 -18.95 -12.07 5.10
N TYR A 105 -19.07 -13.24 4.44
CA TYR A 105 -18.43 -13.50 3.15
C TYR A 105 -19.45 -13.61 2.01
N ARG A 106 -19.02 -13.20 0.82
CA ARG A 106 -19.63 -13.58 -0.46
C ARG A 106 -19.05 -14.93 -0.94
N GLU A 107 -19.72 -15.56 -1.90
CA GLU A 107 -19.31 -16.85 -2.49
C GLU A 107 -17.88 -16.88 -3.04
N ASP A 108 -17.35 -15.74 -3.50
CA ASP A 108 -15.98 -15.61 -3.99
C ASP A 108 -14.95 -15.31 -2.89
N GLY A 109 -15.34 -15.40 -1.61
CA GLY A 109 -14.48 -15.12 -0.46
C GLY A 109 -14.34 -13.64 -0.11
N LYS A 110 -15.05 -12.72 -0.80
CA LYS A 110 -14.99 -11.29 -0.49
C LYS A 110 -15.69 -10.96 0.83
N VAL A 111 -15.01 -10.21 1.70
CA VAL A 111 -15.60 -9.67 2.94
C VAL A 111 -16.67 -8.61 2.63
N LEU A 112 -17.88 -8.82 3.13
CA LEU A 112 -19.03 -7.93 3.04
C LEU A 112 -19.09 -6.95 4.21
N LYS A 113 -19.91 -5.90 4.07
CA LYS A 113 -20.07 -4.85 5.08
C LYS A 113 -21.07 -5.30 6.16
N GLY A 114 -20.61 -5.33 7.41
CA GLY A 114 -21.44 -5.54 8.58
C GLY A 114 -22.28 -4.32 8.98
N PRO A 115 -23.13 -4.45 10.02
CA PRO A 115 -24.06 -3.40 10.44
C PRO A 115 -23.37 -2.15 11.01
N ASN A 116 -22.15 -2.30 11.54
CA ASN A 116 -21.36 -1.20 12.12
C ASN A 116 -20.37 -0.60 11.12
N TYR A 117 -20.48 -0.94 9.83
CA TYR A 117 -19.55 -0.48 8.82
C TYR A 117 -19.52 1.05 8.73
N PHE A 118 -18.32 1.62 8.73
CA PHE A 118 -18.08 2.99 8.32
C PHE A 118 -17.07 3.05 7.17
N LYS A 119 -17.22 4.07 6.33
CA LYS A 119 -16.25 4.37 5.26
C LYS A 119 -15.03 5.06 5.90
N PRO A 120 -13.79 4.71 5.51
CA PRO A 120 -12.61 5.35 6.08
C PRO A 120 -12.58 6.84 5.69
N ASP A 121 -12.34 7.71 6.66
CA ASP A 121 -12.26 9.16 6.46
C ASP A 121 -10.81 9.61 6.22
N ILE A 122 -10.35 9.40 4.97
CA ILE A 122 -8.98 9.72 4.57
C ILE A 122 -8.73 11.22 4.48
N GLU A 123 -9.76 12.02 4.14
CA GLU A 123 -9.64 13.48 4.02
C GLU A 123 -9.25 14.09 5.36
N SER A 124 -9.95 13.72 6.44
CA SER A 124 -9.61 14.13 7.81
C SER A 124 -8.22 13.70 8.27
N ILE A 125 -7.64 12.63 7.70
CA ILE A 125 -6.27 12.20 8.02
C ILE A 125 -5.24 13.09 7.30
N LEU A 126 -5.52 13.45 6.04
CA LEU A 126 -4.63 14.27 5.23
C LEU A 126 -4.58 15.74 5.71
N ASP A 127 -5.69 16.25 6.27
CA ASP A 127 -5.81 17.64 6.73
C ASP A 127 -5.23 17.93 8.12
N LYS A 128 -4.83 16.90 8.88
CA LYS A 128 -4.17 17.04 10.20
C LYS A 128 -2.71 17.43 10.11
#